data_AF-A0A1Q7RHB5-F1
#
_entry.id   AF-A0A1Q7RHB5-F1
#
_cell.length_a   1.000
_cell.length_b   1.000
_cell.length_c   1.000
_cell.angle_alpha   90.00
_cell.angle_beta   90.00
_cell.angle_gamma   90.00
#
_symmetry.space_group_name_H-M   'P 1'
#
loop_
_entity.id
_entity.type
_entity.pdbx_description
1 polymer ?
#
loop_
_entity_poly.entity_id
_entity_poly.type
_entity_poly.pdbx_seq_one_letter_code
_entity_poly.pdbx_strand_id
1 'polypeptide(L)'
;MNAEEAARALGCSSKTVRRHLEKGTITAGRKASGELKISDDQVEKLRLVLELEDTSRHVHPTARIDGYGQTDMSRQVGTDIEQRMASLAQSVANLNAAVDSQTRRITELTKRIAELEARTYPISIEPTNIQPVSQKPVDETTKLSTPQNRNVAHSGVSADLPPGTLHSSEFADQLGIKRTVFDSMMKNGIGGEQLERTKIPIAARPGQNKNWFTPDEQEKALALLRKHGKLPDV
;
A
#
# COMPACT_ATOMS: atom_id res chain seq x y z
N MET A 1 26.89 12.48 23.48
CA MET A 1 27.44 13.07 22.25
C MET A 1 27.77 14.54 22.45
N ASN A 2 28.77 15.09 21.76
CA ASN A 2 29.03 16.53 21.71
C ASN A 2 28.11 17.20 20.66
N ALA A 3 28.15 18.54 20.56
CA ALA A 3 27.27 19.26 19.62
C ALA A 3 27.58 18.97 18.14
N GLU A 4 28.82 18.61 17.80
CA GLU A 4 29.23 18.29 16.42
C GLU A 4 28.77 16.89 16.00
N GLU A 5 28.88 15.92 16.90
CA GLU A 5 28.35 14.56 16.74
C GLU A 5 26.83 14.60 16.57
N ALA A 6 26.13 15.36 17.42
CA ALA A 6 24.67 15.54 17.30
C ALA A 6 24.29 16.20 15.97
N ALA A 7 25.03 17.22 15.54
CA ALA A 7 24.81 17.87 14.26
C ALA A 7 24.99 16.91 13.07
N ARG A 8 26.04 16.09 13.11
CA ARG A 8 26.30 15.04 12.10
C ARG A 8 25.19 13.98 12.08
N ALA A 9 24.71 13.56 13.25
CA ALA A 9 23.61 12.59 13.37
C ALA A 9 22.26 13.12 12.85
N LEU A 10 22.04 14.45 12.95
CA LEU A 10 20.81 15.11 12.51
C LEU A 10 20.88 15.66 11.08
N GLY A 11 22.04 15.58 10.42
CA GLY A 11 22.24 16.19 9.09
C GLY A 11 22.13 17.72 9.09
N CYS A 12 22.42 18.38 10.21
CA CYS A 12 22.30 19.84 10.35
C CYS A 12 23.62 20.50 10.78
N SER A 13 23.66 21.83 10.81
CA SER A 13 24.85 22.56 11.25
C SER A 13 25.00 22.53 12.79
N SER A 14 26.24 22.50 13.29
CA SER A 14 26.51 22.62 14.73
C SER A 14 25.96 23.93 15.33
N LYS A 15 25.88 24.99 14.53
CA LYS A 15 25.23 26.27 14.88
C LYS A 15 23.74 26.08 15.17
N THR A 16 23.05 25.23 14.41
CA THR A 16 21.63 24.91 14.63
C THR A 16 21.45 24.24 15.99
N VAL A 17 22.27 23.24 16.30
CA VAL A 17 22.21 22.54 17.60
C VAL A 17 22.46 23.52 18.76
N ARG A 18 23.50 24.37 18.67
CA ARG A 18 23.78 25.41 19.68
C ARG A 18 22.62 26.40 19.85
N ARG A 19 22.01 26.84 18.75
CA ARG A 19 20.83 27.72 18.79
C ARG A 19 19.68 27.10 19.58
N HIS A 20 19.43 25.79 19.45
CA HIS A 20 18.35 25.12 20.20
C HIS A 20 18.72 24.85 21.67
N LEU A 21 20.01 24.75 22.00
CA LEU A 21 20.48 24.75 23.38
C LEU A 21 20.32 26.14 24.03
N GLU A 22 20.69 27.21 23.32
CA GLU A 22 20.52 28.61 23.79
C GLU A 22 19.04 28.97 24.01
N LYS A 23 18.15 28.47 23.14
CA LYS A 23 16.69 28.62 23.28
C LYS A 23 16.09 27.76 24.39
N GLY A 24 16.84 26.83 24.99
CA GLY A 24 16.33 25.88 25.99
C GLY A 24 15.36 24.84 25.43
N THR A 25 15.29 24.67 24.10
CA THR A 25 14.42 23.66 23.47
C THR A 25 14.89 22.24 23.81
N ILE A 26 16.22 22.09 23.86
CA ILE A 26 16.91 20.90 24.34
C ILE A 26 17.88 21.28 25.45
N THR A 27 18.22 20.30 26.28
CA THR A 27 19.14 20.47 27.42
C THR A 27 20.43 19.70 27.19
N ALA A 28 21.53 20.20 27.77
CA ALA A 28 22.82 19.51 27.75
C ALA A 28 23.34 19.35 29.18
N GLY A 29 23.89 18.17 29.48
CA GLY A 29 24.70 17.94 30.67
C GLY A 29 26.16 18.33 30.43
N ARG A 30 26.99 18.19 31.46
CA ARG A 30 28.45 18.29 31.35
C ARG A 30 29.11 16.94 31.58
N LYS A 31 30.15 16.62 30.81
CA LYS A 31 31.04 15.48 31.09
C LYS A 31 31.93 15.80 32.29
N ALA A 32 32.60 14.77 32.82
CA ALA A 32 33.67 14.94 33.81
C ALA A 32 34.81 15.85 33.28
N SER A 33 35.02 15.91 31.97
CA SER A 33 35.97 16.81 31.31
C SER A 33 35.51 18.28 31.20
N GLY A 34 34.29 18.61 31.64
CA GLY A 34 33.71 19.96 31.53
C GLY A 34 33.04 20.26 30.17
N GLU A 35 33.22 19.41 29.17
CA GLU A 35 32.56 19.52 27.86
C GLU A 35 31.05 19.28 27.94
N LEU A 36 30.30 19.91 27.03
CA LEU A 36 28.87 19.68 26.89
C LEU A 36 28.59 18.27 26.35
N LYS A 37 27.68 17.56 27.03
CA LYS A 37 27.16 16.25 26.65
C LYS A 37 25.67 16.36 26.41
N ILE A 38 25.27 16.15 25.16
CA ILE A 38 23.86 15.96 24.77
C ILE A 38 23.57 14.46 24.87
N SER A 39 22.45 14.10 25.50
CA SER A 39 21.95 12.73 25.54
C SER A 39 21.18 12.40 24.27
N ASP A 40 21.07 11.11 23.96
CA ASP A 40 20.44 10.63 22.72
C ASP A 40 18.95 11.04 22.67
N ASP A 41 18.25 11.01 23.82
CA ASP A 41 16.87 11.50 23.95
C ASP A 41 16.71 12.97 23.53
N GLN A 42 17.69 13.81 23.86
CA GLN A 42 17.66 15.24 23.49
C GLN A 42 17.94 15.42 22.00
N VAL A 43 18.72 14.53 21.38
CA VAL A 43 18.94 14.53 19.94
C VAL A 43 17.69 14.10 19.20
N GLU A 44 16.99 13.08 19.67
CA GLU A 44 15.72 12.67 19.06
C GLU A 44 14.65 13.75 19.21
N LYS A 45 14.57 14.41 20.37
CA LYS A 45 13.72 15.58 20.56
C LYS A 45 14.04 16.70 19.57
N LEU A 46 15.33 16.96 19.32
CA LEU A 46 15.74 17.97 18.34
C LEU A 46 15.38 17.57 16.91
N ARG A 47 15.47 16.27 16.55
CA ARG A 47 15.03 15.77 15.24
C ARG A 47 13.57 16.14 14.97
N LEU A 48 12.68 15.83 15.91
CA LEU A 48 11.24 16.13 15.79
C LEU A 48 10.97 17.63 15.64
N VAL A 49 11.70 18.47 16.38
CA VAL A 49 11.56 19.93 16.26
C VAL A 49 12.00 20.43 14.88
N LEU A 50 13.10 19.90 14.33
CA LEU A 50 13.58 20.30 13.00
C LEU A 50 12.61 19.88 11.89
N GLU A 51 12.03 18.67 11.99
CA GLU A 51 11.02 18.20 11.04
C GLU A 51 9.75 19.07 11.06
N LEU A 52 9.33 19.50 12.25
CA LEU A 52 8.20 20.42 12.42
C LEU A 52 8.51 21.85 11.91
N GLU A 53 9.76 22.31 12.06
CA GLU A 53 10.20 23.59 11.48
C GLU A 53 10.25 23.53 9.95
N ASP A 54 10.74 22.44 9.35
CA ASP A 54 10.87 22.31 7.90
C ASP A 54 9.51 22.21 7.20
N THR A 55 8.55 21.51 7.82
CA THR A 55 7.15 21.48 7.37
C THR A 55 6.49 22.86 7.49
N SER A 56 6.75 23.61 8.56
CA SER A 56 6.18 24.95 8.75
C SER A 56 6.76 25.99 7.78
N ARG A 57 8.06 25.92 7.46
CA ARG A 57 8.71 26.86 6.53
C ARG A 57 8.25 26.70 5.08
N HIS A 58 7.80 25.51 4.69
CA HIS A 58 7.25 25.28 3.35
C HIS A 58 5.84 25.88 3.15
N VAL A 59 5.17 26.34 4.21
CA VAL A 59 3.80 26.89 4.13
C VAL A 59 3.78 28.42 4.04
N HIS A 60 4.86 29.11 4.39
CA HIS A 60 4.91 30.58 4.32
C HIS A 60 6.11 31.06 3.49
N PRO A 61 5.93 31.31 2.17
CA PRO A 61 6.89 32.13 1.44
C PRO A 61 6.91 33.51 2.10
N THR A 62 8.00 33.84 2.80
CA THR A 62 8.23 35.17 3.37
C THR A 62 8.54 36.15 2.23
N ALA A 63 7.53 36.44 1.41
CA ALA A 63 7.54 37.66 0.63
C ALA A 63 7.44 38.81 1.64
N ARG A 64 8.52 39.58 1.75
CA ARG A 64 8.52 40.89 2.40
C ARG A 64 7.62 41.78 1.55
N ILE A 65 6.32 41.76 1.84
CA ILE A 65 5.34 42.61 1.18
C ILE A 65 5.34 43.90 1.99
N ASP A 66 6.08 44.88 1.48
CA ASP A 66 5.97 46.26 1.93
C ASP A 66 4.52 46.73 1.73
N GLY A 67 4.05 47.48 2.72
CA GLY A 67 2.64 47.73 3.00
C GLY A 67 1.82 48.40 1.89
N TYR A 68 0.51 48.38 2.15
CA TYR A 68 -0.60 48.95 1.37
C TYR A 68 -1.21 48.02 0.30
N GLY A 69 -1.89 46.95 0.76
CA GLY A 69 -2.76 46.09 -0.06
C GLY A 69 -3.33 44.83 0.62
N GLN A 70 -3.04 44.64 1.92
CA GLN A 70 -3.12 43.33 2.58
C GLN A 70 -4.52 42.88 3.03
N THR A 71 -5.55 43.73 2.99
CA THR A 71 -6.86 43.39 3.57
C THR A 71 -7.70 42.47 2.69
N ASP A 72 -7.67 42.63 1.37
CA ASP A 72 -8.58 41.90 0.49
C ASP A 72 -8.04 40.52 0.10
N MET A 73 -6.73 40.40 -0.15
CA MET A 73 -6.11 39.08 -0.38
C MET A 73 -6.14 38.22 0.89
N SER A 74 -5.94 38.81 2.08
CA SER A 74 -6.01 38.03 3.33
C SER A 74 -7.42 37.51 3.60
N ARG A 75 -8.46 38.30 3.27
CA ARG A 75 -9.86 37.83 3.35
C ARG A 75 -10.14 36.70 2.37
N GLN A 76 -9.67 36.82 1.12
CA GLN A 76 -9.87 35.78 0.10
C GLN A 76 -9.14 34.47 0.45
N VAL A 77 -7.93 34.55 1.01
CA VAL A 77 -7.19 33.37 1.47
C VAL A 77 -7.90 32.75 2.67
N GLY A 78 -8.44 33.57 3.60
CA GLY A 78 -9.23 33.08 4.72
C GLY A 78 -10.45 32.27 4.26
N THR A 79 -11.22 32.80 3.31
CA THR A 79 -12.41 32.10 2.79
C THR A 79 -12.08 30.83 2.00
N ASP A 80 -10.99 30.80 1.23
CA ASP A 80 -10.54 29.58 0.53
C ASP A 80 -10.09 28.50 1.55
N ILE A 81 -9.36 28.88 2.59
CA ILE A 81 -8.97 27.95 3.66
C ILE A 81 -10.21 27.38 4.37
N GLU A 82 -11.18 28.23 4.72
CA GLU A 82 -12.43 27.78 5.35
C GLU A 82 -13.22 26.82 4.45
N GLN A 83 -13.31 27.11 3.14
CA GLN A 83 -13.97 26.22 2.17
C GLN A 83 -13.26 24.87 2.05
N ARG A 84 -11.93 24.87 2.01
CA ARG A 84 -11.13 23.64 1.96
C ARG A 84 -11.28 22.83 3.25
N MET A 85 -11.30 23.49 4.41
CA MET A 85 -11.54 22.83 5.69
C MET A 85 -12.93 22.21 5.77
N ALA A 86 -13.97 22.92 5.29
CA ALA A 86 -15.33 22.39 5.23
C ALA A 86 -15.45 21.18 4.28
N SER A 87 -14.83 21.27 3.10
CA SER A 87 -14.77 20.16 2.14
C SER A 87 -14.05 18.93 2.70
N LEU A 88 -12.93 19.14 3.40
CA LEU A 88 -12.18 18.07 4.05
C LEU A 88 -12.99 17.43 5.18
N ALA A 89 -13.66 18.22 6.02
CA ALA A 89 -14.52 17.72 7.07
C ALA A 89 -15.66 16.84 6.52
N GLN A 90 -16.26 17.26 5.40
CA GLN A 90 -17.28 16.46 4.72
C GLN A 90 -16.71 15.15 4.16
N SER A 91 -15.51 15.19 3.58
CA SER A 91 -14.83 13.98 3.09
C SER A 91 -14.56 12.98 4.22
N VAL A 92 -14.08 13.47 5.36
CA VAL A 92 -13.85 12.65 6.57
C VAL A 92 -15.16 12.04 7.07
N ALA A 93 -16.25 12.81 7.13
CA ALA A 93 -17.56 12.30 7.52
C ALA A 93 -18.05 11.18 6.57
N ASN A 94 -17.88 11.35 5.26
CA ASN A 94 -18.26 10.35 4.27
C ASN A 94 -17.41 9.07 4.40
N LEU A 95 -16.10 9.20 4.65
CA LEU A 95 -15.21 8.05 4.88
C LEU A 95 -15.59 7.29 6.14
N ASN A 96 -15.88 7.98 7.25
CA ASN A 96 -16.33 7.35 8.48
C ASN A 96 -17.63 6.57 8.28
N ALA A 97 -18.61 7.13 7.56
CA ALA A 97 -19.84 6.42 7.23
C ALA A 97 -19.60 5.17 6.37
N ALA A 98 -18.64 5.22 5.44
CA ALA A 98 -18.26 4.06 4.63
C ALA A 98 -17.58 2.96 5.47
N VAL A 99 -16.71 3.34 6.40
CA VAL A 99 -16.07 2.42 7.36
C VAL A 99 -17.13 1.73 8.21
N ASP A 100 -18.06 2.48 8.81
CA ASP A 100 -19.14 1.92 9.63
C ASP A 100 -20.00 0.91 8.85
N SER A 101 -20.30 1.22 7.58
CA SER A 101 -21.04 0.32 6.70
C SER A 101 -20.27 -0.99 6.43
N GLN A 102 -18.96 -0.89 6.16
CA GLN A 102 -18.10 -2.06 5.96
C GLN A 102 -17.96 -2.90 7.24
N THR A 103 -17.79 -2.27 8.40
CA THR A 103 -17.73 -2.96 9.69
C THR A 103 -18.99 -3.77 9.94
N ARG A 104 -20.19 -3.19 9.69
CA ARG A 104 -21.46 -3.92 9.81
C ARG A 104 -21.53 -5.13 8.89
N ARG A 105 -21.09 -4.99 7.63
CA ARG A 105 -21.08 -6.08 6.65
C ARG A 105 -20.11 -7.20 7.06
N ILE A 106 -18.94 -6.85 7.59
CA ILE A 106 -17.98 -7.83 8.12
C ILE A 106 -18.63 -8.59 9.27
N THR A 107 -19.24 -7.90 10.24
CA THR A 107 -19.92 -8.56 11.36
C THR A 107 -21.03 -9.50 10.89
N GLU A 108 -21.83 -9.10 9.91
CA GLU A 108 -22.87 -9.97 9.33
C GLU A 108 -22.29 -11.21 8.64
N LEU A 109 -21.25 -11.05 7.82
CA LEU A 109 -20.60 -12.17 7.14
C LEU A 109 -19.95 -13.13 8.14
N THR A 110 -19.28 -12.62 9.16
CA THR A 110 -18.70 -13.43 10.24
C THR A 110 -19.79 -14.24 10.95
N LYS A 111 -20.95 -13.64 11.23
CA LYS A 111 -22.09 -14.38 11.81
C LYS A 111 -22.60 -15.48 10.89
N ARG A 112 -22.75 -15.22 9.58
CA ARG A 112 -23.18 -16.24 8.61
C ARG A 112 -22.19 -17.39 8.48
N ILE A 113 -20.89 -17.10 8.51
CA ILE A 113 -19.84 -18.14 8.51
C ILE A 113 -19.99 -19.03 9.74
N ALA A 114 -20.12 -18.45 10.93
CA ALA A 114 -20.32 -19.21 12.17
C ALA A 114 -21.60 -20.06 12.14
N GLU A 115 -22.70 -19.54 11.58
CA GLU A 115 -23.95 -20.30 11.41
C GLU A 115 -23.80 -21.48 10.42
N LEU A 116 -23.04 -21.30 9.34
CA LEU A 116 -22.76 -22.37 8.38
C LEU A 116 -21.83 -23.43 8.97
N GLU A 117 -20.78 -23.03 9.68
CA GLU A 117 -19.87 -23.93 10.37
C GLU A 117 -20.62 -24.78 11.41
N ALA A 118 -21.52 -24.16 12.18
CA ALA A 118 -22.36 -24.87 13.15
C ALA A 118 -23.32 -25.88 12.50
N ARG A 119 -23.77 -25.65 11.26
CA ARG A 119 -24.61 -26.61 10.50
C ARG A 119 -23.83 -27.77 9.90
N THR A 120 -22.51 -27.63 9.72
CA THR A 120 -21.72 -28.59 8.93
C THR A 120 -21.11 -29.73 9.77
N TYR A 121 -21.30 -29.73 11.10
CA TYR A 121 -20.89 -30.85 11.97
C TYR A 121 -22.01 -31.31 12.91
N PRO A 122 -22.20 -32.64 13.13
CA PRO A 122 -21.21 -33.71 12.93
C PRO A 122 -21.62 -34.71 11.84
N ILE A 123 -20.92 -34.72 10.71
CA ILE A 123 -20.87 -35.93 9.87
C ILE A 123 -19.86 -36.86 10.54
N SER A 124 -20.38 -37.76 11.38
CA SER A 124 -19.64 -38.94 11.84
C SER A 124 -19.38 -39.81 10.63
N ILE A 125 -18.14 -39.78 10.14
CA ILE A 125 -17.70 -40.57 8.99
C ILE A 125 -17.54 -42.01 9.48
N GLU A 126 -18.62 -42.80 9.45
CA GLU A 126 -18.46 -44.26 9.44
C GLU A 126 -17.91 -44.68 8.07
N PRO A 127 -16.83 -45.49 8.01
CA PRO A 127 -16.23 -45.91 6.76
C PRO A 127 -17.15 -46.87 6.02
N THR A 128 -17.99 -46.33 5.13
CA THR A 128 -18.87 -47.14 4.29
C THR A 128 -18.10 -47.59 3.05
N ASN A 129 -17.85 -48.89 2.99
CA ASN A 129 -17.22 -49.64 1.90
C ASN A 129 -18.03 -49.49 0.59
N ILE A 130 -17.44 -48.86 -0.43
CA ILE A 130 -18.11 -48.54 -1.70
C ILE A 130 -17.82 -49.64 -2.72
N GLN A 131 -18.87 -50.35 -3.15
CA GLN A 131 -18.83 -51.23 -4.33
C GLN A 131 -19.01 -50.42 -5.63
N PRO A 132 -18.46 -50.90 -6.76
CA PRO A 132 -18.52 -50.21 -8.04
C PRO A 132 -19.89 -50.43 -8.71
N VAL A 133 -20.66 -49.36 -8.92
CA VAL A 133 -21.92 -49.41 -9.67
C VAL A 133 -21.69 -48.97 -11.12
N SER A 134 -22.04 -49.89 -12.02
CA SER A 134 -22.03 -49.76 -13.48
C SER A 134 -22.97 -48.64 -13.96
N GLN A 135 -22.43 -47.71 -14.75
CA GLN A 135 -23.18 -46.61 -15.35
C GLN A 135 -23.99 -47.11 -16.56
N LYS A 136 -25.28 -46.76 -16.62
CA LYS A 136 -26.10 -46.76 -17.84
C LYS A 136 -26.19 -45.32 -18.38
N PRO A 137 -26.29 -45.15 -19.72
CA PRO A 137 -26.43 -43.85 -20.34
C PRO A 137 -27.89 -43.40 -20.28
N VAL A 138 -28.13 -42.16 -19.85
CA VAL A 138 -29.44 -41.51 -19.99
C VAL A 138 -29.22 -40.20 -20.72
N ASP A 139 -29.66 -40.19 -21.97
CA ASP A 139 -29.93 -38.99 -22.75
C ASP A 139 -31.12 -38.26 -22.12
N GLU A 140 -30.91 -37.02 -21.65
CA GLU A 140 -32.02 -36.08 -21.52
C GLU A 140 -31.52 -34.64 -21.71
N THR A 141 -31.84 -34.11 -22.87
CA THR A 141 -31.48 -32.76 -23.34
C THR A 141 -32.41 -31.74 -22.69
N THR A 142 -31.96 -31.06 -21.64
CA THR A 142 -32.67 -29.89 -21.09
C THR A 142 -31.92 -28.62 -21.44
N LYS A 143 -32.49 -27.82 -22.36
CA LYS A 143 -32.00 -26.49 -22.72
C LYS A 143 -32.23 -25.51 -21.56
N LEU A 144 -31.24 -25.33 -20.70
CA LEU A 144 -31.17 -24.14 -19.84
C LEU A 144 -30.46 -23.01 -20.60
N SER A 145 -31.17 -21.89 -20.75
CA SER A 145 -30.60 -20.59 -21.11
C SER A 145 -29.66 -20.14 -19.99
N THR A 146 -28.37 -20.44 -20.13
CA THR A 146 -27.33 -19.86 -19.28
C THR A 146 -27.07 -18.42 -19.70
N PRO A 147 -27.01 -17.44 -18.77
CA PRO A 147 -26.45 -16.14 -19.07
C PRO A 147 -25.02 -16.34 -19.57
N GLN A 148 -24.68 -15.71 -20.68
CA GLN A 148 -23.33 -15.69 -21.25
C GLN A 148 -22.35 -15.00 -20.30
N ASN A 149 -21.95 -15.70 -19.24
CA ASN A 149 -20.79 -15.32 -18.46
C ASN A 149 -19.58 -15.75 -19.28
N ARG A 150 -19.08 -14.82 -20.09
CA ARG A 150 -17.94 -15.00 -21.01
C ARG A 150 -16.63 -15.05 -20.23
N ASN A 151 -16.56 -15.87 -19.18
CA ASN A 151 -15.33 -16.19 -18.47
C ASN A 151 -14.74 -17.45 -19.12
N VAL A 152 -14.32 -17.31 -20.37
CA VAL A 152 -13.62 -18.38 -21.08
C VAL A 152 -12.22 -18.43 -20.47
N ALA A 153 -11.98 -19.43 -19.62
CA ALA A 153 -10.66 -19.71 -19.06
C ALA A 153 -9.70 -20.02 -20.22
N HIS A 154 -8.95 -19.01 -20.66
CA HIS A 154 -7.87 -19.14 -21.63
C HIS A 154 -6.56 -19.48 -20.89
N SER A 155 -6.55 -20.55 -20.11
CA SER A 155 -5.35 -21.09 -19.48
C SER A 155 -4.64 -22.07 -20.44
N GLY A 156 -4.36 -21.61 -21.66
CA GLY A 156 -3.40 -22.28 -22.52
C GLY A 156 -2.01 -21.81 -22.13
N VAL A 157 -1.46 -22.39 -21.06
CA VAL A 157 -0.04 -22.19 -20.70
C VAL A 157 0.79 -22.78 -21.84
N SER A 158 1.69 -21.98 -22.41
CA SER A 158 2.59 -22.44 -23.49
C SER A 158 3.41 -23.62 -22.96
N ALA A 159 3.54 -24.70 -23.73
CA ALA A 159 4.17 -25.95 -23.30
C ALA A 159 5.64 -25.81 -22.87
N ASP A 160 6.30 -24.70 -23.25
CA ASP A 160 7.72 -24.45 -23.00
C ASP A 160 8.01 -23.71 -21.68
N LEU A 161 6.99 -23.37 -20.89
CA LEU A 161 7.19 -22.65 -19.62
C LEU A 161 7.41 -23.62 -18.45
N PRO A 162 8.30 -23.28 -17.49
CA PRO A 162 8.51 -24.12 -16.32
C PRO A 162 7.21 -24.26 -15.51
N PRO A 163 7.01 -25.41 -14.82
CA PRO A 163 5.83 -25.62 -13.99
C PRO A 163 5.75 -24.54 -12.91
N GLY A 164 4.54 -24.06 -12.62
CA GLY A 164 4.30 -22.97 -11.67
C GLY A 164 4.43 -21.57 -12.26
N THR A 165 4.67 -21.43 -13.58
CA THR A 165 4.61 -20.13 -14.25
C THR A 165 3.18 -19.60 -14.27
N LEU A 166 3.00 -18.34 -13.87
CA LEU A 166 1.70 -17.68 -13.81
C LEU A 166 1.58 -16.58 -14.86
N HIS A 167 0.39 -16.41 -15.43
CA HIS A 167 0.11 -15.26 -16.28
C HIS A 167 0.05 -13.99 -15.42
N SER A 168 0.44 -12.83 -15.96
CA SER A 168 0.48 -11.58 -15.19
C SER A 168 -0.84 -11.20 -14.53
N SER A 169 -1.98 -11.57 -15.13
CA SER A 169 -3.30 -11.37 -14.52
C SER A 169 -3.55 -12.28 -13.33
N GLU A 170 -3.20 -13.56 -13.44
CA GLU A 170 -3.38 -14.53 -12.36
C GLU A 170 -2.46 -14.22 -11.18
N PHE A 171 -1.23 -13.81 -11.47
CA PHE A 171 -0.28 -13.36 -10.45
C PHE A 171 -0.80 -12.09 -9.73
N ALA A 172 -1.34 -11.11 -10.47
CA ALA A 172 -1.94 -9.92 -9.86
C ALA A 172 -3.16 -10.28 -8.97
N ASP A 173 -4.01 -11.19 -9.43
CA ASP A 173 -5.18 -11.67 -8.70
C ASP A 173 -4.78 -12.41 -7.41
N GLN A 174 -3.75 -13.26 -7.45
CA GLN A 174 -3.20 -13.93 -6.26
C GLN A 174 -2.69 -12.94 -5.20
N LEU A 175 -2.14 -11.80 -5.63
CA LEU A 175 -1.66 -10.74 -4.73
C LEU A 175 -2.77 -9.80 -4.25
N GLY A 176 -4.01 -9.94 -4.75
CA GLY A 176 -5.10 -9.01 -4.48
C GLY A 176 -4.87 -7.62 -5.09
N ILE A 177 -3.98 -7.47 -6.07
CA ILE A 177 -3.68 -6.21 -6.73
C ILE A 177 -4.55 -6.08 -7.98
N LYS A 178 -5.27 -4.97 -8.12
CA LYS A 178 -6.05 -4.70 -9.33
C LYS A 178 -5.15 -4.78 -10.58
N ARG A 179 -5.57 -5.56 -11.56
CA ARG A 179 -4.83 -5.76 -12.83
C ARG A 179 -4.34 -4.47 -13.47
N THR A 180 -5.15 -3.41 -13.51
CA THR A 180 -4.76 -2.12 -14.10
C THR A 180 -3.60 -1.44 -13.37
N VAL A 181 -3.55 -1.59 -12.04
CA VAL A 181 -2.45 -1.09 -11.21
C VAL A 181 -1.19 -1.91 -11.46
N PHE A 182 -1.32 -3.24 -11.52
CA PHE A 182 -0.20 -4.13 -11.80
C PHE A 182 0.38 -3.93 -13.21
N ASP A 183 -0.46 -3.73 -14.22
CA ASP A 183 -0.04 -3.40 -15.58
C ASP A 183 0.72 -2.06 -15.63
N SER A 184 0.30 -1.06 -14.85
CA SER A 184 1.01 0.21 -14.70
C SER A 184 2.39 0.01 -14.07
N MET A 185 2.49 -0.82 -13.02
CA MET A 185 3.76 -1.16 -12.37
C MET A 185 4.72 -1.89 -13.32
N MET A 186 4.22 -2.83 -14.14
CA MET A 186 5.04 -3.51 -15.14
C MET A 186 5.53 -2.59 -16.26
N LYS A 187 4.78 -1.52 -16.59
CA LYS A 187 5.17 -0.56 -17.63
C LYS A 187 6.15 0.48 -17.11
N ASN A 188 5.85 1.06 -15.94
CA ASN A 188 6.56 2.21 -15.40
C ASN A 188 7.66 1.83 -14.40
N GLY A 189 7.65 0.58 -13.92
CA GLY A 189 8.44 0.15 -12.78
C GLY A 189 7.82 0.57 -11.45
N ILE A 190 8.43 0.13 -10.35
CA ILE A 190 8.08 0.49 -8.99
C ILE A 190 9.31 1.18 -8.40
N GLY A 191 9.20 2.47 -8.08
CA GLY A 191 10.35 3.25 -7.60
C GLY A 191 11.50 3.37 -8.61
N GLY A 192 11.23 3.17 -9.91
CA GLY A 192 12.24 3.17 -10.97
C GLY A 192 12.82 1.79 -11.29
N GLU A 193 12.54 0.77 -10.48
CA GLU A 193 12.97 -0.61 -10.73
C GLU A 193 11.91 -1.36 -11.56
N GLN A 194 12.33 -2.08 -12.60
CA GLN A 194 11.44 -2.81 -13.50
C GLN A 194 11.23 -4.26 -13.00
N LEU A 195 10.00 -4.74 -13.11
CA LEU A 195 9.69 -6.16 -12.83
C LEU A 195 10.24 -7.03 -13.96
N GLU A 196 11.14 -7.95 -13.62
CA GLU A 196 11.57 -9.04 -14.50
C GLU A 196 10.36 -9.90 -14.89
N ARG A 197 10.25 -10.20 -16.18
CA ARG A 197 9.15 -10.99 -16.74
C ARG A 197 9.50 -11.58 -18.08
N THR A 198 8.96 -12.76 -18.34
CA THR A 198 9.04 -13.42 -19.64
C THR A 198 7.94 -12.90 -20.58
N LYS A 199 8.33 -12.40 -21.76
CA LYS A 199 7.42 -11.87 -22.79
C LYS A 199 7.24 -12.88 -23.92
N ILE A 200 6.03 -13.37 -24.12
CA ILE A 200 5.70 -14.31 -25.20
C ILE A 200 4.85 -13.60 -26.26
N PRO A 201 5.27 -13.56 -27.53
CA PRO A 201 4.52 -12.91 -28.59
C PRO A 201 3.18 -13.63 -28.83
N ILE A 202 2.13 -12.84 -29.07
CA ILE A 202 0.82 -13.37 -29.43
C ILE A 202 0.82 -13.61 -30.93
N ALA A 203 0.80 -14.88 -31.37
CA ALA A 203 0.80 -15.24 -32.79
C ALA A 203 -0.31 -14.55 -33.60
N ALA A 204 -1.48 -14.34 -32.99
CA ALA A 204 -2.61 -13.67 -33.63
C ALA A 204 -2.51 -12.12 -33.69
N ARG A 205 -1.57 -11.49 -32.96
CA ARG A 205 -1.46 -10.02 -32.84
C ARG A 205 0.01 -9.59 -32.83
N PRO A 206 0.60 -9.34 -34.01
CA PRO A 206 1.98 -8.87 -34.13
C PRO A 206 2.23 -7.61 -33.28
N GLY A 207 3.35 -7.60 -32.56
CA GLY A 207 3.72 -6.49 -31.66
C GLY A 207 3.07 -6.51 -30.28
N GLN A 208 2.15 -7.45 -30.01
CA GLN A 208 1.62 -7.67 -28.65
C GLN A 208 2.25 -8.90 -28.01
N ASN A 209 2.63 -8.77 -26.74
CA ASN A 209 3.20 -9.84 -25.94
C ASN A 209 2.30 -10.13 -24.73
N LYS A 210 2.15 -11.41 -24.39
CA LYS A 210 1.68 -11.84 -23.07
C LYS A 210 2.84 -11.80 -22.09
N ASN A 211 2.56 -11.37 -20.87
CA ASN A 211 3.54 -11.33 -19.80
C ASN A 211 3.31 -12.52 -18.87
N TRP A 212 4.36 -13.28 -18.62
CA TRP A 212 4.37 -14.43 -17.72
C TRP A 212 5.47 -14.24 -16.68
N PHE A 213 5.26 -14.82 -15.50
CA PHE A 213 6.22 -14.80 -14.41
C PHE A 213 6.58 -16.24 -14.06
N THR A 214 7.83 -16.63 -14.31
CA THR A 214 8.38 -17.91 -13.82
C THR A 214 8.49 -17.88 -12.29
N PRO A 215 8.62 -19.02 -11.60
CA PRO A 215 8.75 -19.03 -10.13
C PRO A 215 9.83 -18.09 -9.59
N ASP A 216 11.02 -18.08 -10.20
CA ASP A 216 12.11 -17.18 -9.81
C ASP A 216 11.76 -15.70 -10.04
N GLU A 217 11.07 -15.38 -11.15
CA GLU A 217 10.58 -14.02 -11.43
C GLU A 217 9.48 -13.61 -10.45
N GLN A 218 8.62 -14.54 -10.01
CA GLN A 218 7.59 -14.30 -8.99
C GLN A 218 8.22 -13.93 -7.65
N GLU A 219 9.24 -14.66 -7.20
CA GLU A 219 9.95 -14.37 -5.95
C GLU A 219 10.62 -12.99 -5.99
N LYS A 220 11.29 -12.65 -7.10
CA LYS A 220 11.88 -11.32 -7.30
C LYS A 220 10.82 -10.22 -7.30
N ALA A 221 9.70 -10.43 -8.01
CA ALA A 221 8.59 -9.48 -8.03
C ALA A 221 8.00 -9.27 -6.64
N LEU A 222 7.82 -10.34 -5.86
CA LEU A 222 7.35 -10.28 -4.46
C LEU A 222 8.32 -9.49 -3.58
N ALA A 223 9.63 -9.76 -3.68
CA ALA A 223 10.65 -9.04 -2.92
C ALA A 223 10.62 -7.54 -3.22
N LEU A 224 10.50 -7.17 -4.51
CA LEU A 224 10.44 -5.79 -4.96
C LEU A 224 9.14 -5.11 -4.51
N LEU A 225 8.01 -5.79 -4.59
CA LEU A 225 6.72 -5.28 -4.10
C LEU A 225 6.73 -5.02 -2.59
N ARG A 226 7.32 -5.92 -1.79
CA ARG A 226 7.50 -5.74 -0.34
C ARG A 226 8.44 -4.58 -0.03
N LYS A 227 9.60 -4.53 -0.68
CA LYS A 227 10.59 -3.43 -0.55
C LYS A 227 9.96 -2.04 -0.75
N HIS A 228 8.98 -1.92 -1.64
CA HIS A 228 8.29 -0.67 -1.94
C HIS A 228 6.92 -0.50 -1.23
N GLY A 229 6.62 -1.33 -0.23
CA GLY A 229 5.41 -1.24 0.58
C GLY A 229 4.10 -1.46 -0.19
N LYS A 230 4.16 -2.24 -1.29
CA LYS A 230 2.96 -2.61 -2.09
C LYS A 230 2.28 -3.88 -1.57
N LEU A 231 2.99 -4.66 -0.79
CA LEU A 231 2.49 -5.83 -0.07
C LEU A 231 2.89 -5.71 1.40
N PRO A 232 2.06 -6.21 2.35
CA PRO A 232 2.45 -6.30 3.74
C PRO A 232 3.65 -7.26 3.90
N ASP A 233 4.52 -6.97 4.85
CA ASP A 233 5.52 -7.93 5.31
C ASP A 233 4.80 -9.06 6.06
N VAL A 234 4.92 -10.27 5.52
CA VAL A 234 4.36 -11.51 6.10
C VAL A 234 5.39 -12.13 7.03
#